data_AF-A0A923SFY5-F1
#
_entry.id   AF-A0A923SFY5-F1
#
_cell.length_a   1.000
_cell.length_b   1.000
_cell.length_c   1.000
_cell.angle_alpha   90.00
_cell.angle_beta   90.00
_cell.angle_gamma   90.00
#
_symmetry.space_group_name_H-M   'P 1'
#
loop_
_entity.id
_entity.type
_entity.pdbx_description
1 polymer ?
#
loop_
_entity_poly.entity_id
_entity_poly.type
_entity_poly.pdbx_seq_one_letter_code
_entity_poly.pdbx_strand_id
1 'polypeptide(L)' 'MAWKKVSLTFWGKNILNKQYYSEFVPGSTFGGSDDFGWRGQPATYGTTVTVKF' A
#
# COMPACT_ATOMS: atom_id res chain seq x y z
N MET A 1 36.25 -1.78 4.39
CA MET A 1 35.11 -2.32 3.62
C MET A 1 33.93 -2.64 4.56
N ALA A 2 33.39 -1.63 5.28
CA ALA A 2 32.39 -1.82 6.36
C ALA A 2 30.98 -1.27 6.03
N TRP A 3 30.86 -0.44 5.00
CA TRP A 3 29.62 0.30 4.68
C TRP A 3 28.61 -0.52 3.86
N LYS A 4 28.99 -1.70 3.34
CA LYS A 4 28.09 -2.57 2.55
C LYS A 4 27.10 -3.39 3.40
N LYS A 5 27.21 -3.35 4.74
CA LYS A 5 26.42 -4.18 5.66
C LYS A 5 25.14 -3.51 6.17
N VAL A 6 24.95 -2.20 5.95
CA VAL A 6 23.77 -1.45 6.39
C VAL A 6 23.10 -0.77 5.20
N SER A 7 21.78 -0.90 5.07
CA SER A 7 20.97 -0.24 4.04
C SER A 7 19.82 0.52 4.67
N LEU A 8 19.63 1.77 4.26
CA LEU A 8 18.51 2.63 4.64
C LEU A 8 17.69 2.92 3.39
N THR A 9 16.38 2.69 3.44
CA THR A 9 15.46 2.95 2.33
C THR A 9 14.28 3.78 2.83
N PHE A 10 13.96 4.87 2.14
CA PHE A 10 12.74 5.64 2.38
C PHE A 10 11.71 5.29 1.31
N TRP A 11 10.45 5.16 1.71
CA TRP A 11 9.38 4.81 0.78
C TRP A 11 8.08 5.52 1.16
N GLY A 12 7.21 5.67 0.16
CA GLY A 12 5.87 6.21 0.32
C GLY A 12 4.89 5.49 -0.59
N LYS A 13 3.67 5.30 -0.11
CA LYS A 13 2.52 4.76 -0.85
C LYS A 13 1.40 5.79 -0.85
N ASN A 14 0.69 5.89 -1.96
CA ASN A 14 -0.40 6.86 -2.16
C ASN A 14 -0.02 8.31 -1.78
N ILE A 15 1.14 8.79 -2.24
CA ILE A 15 1.73 10.08 -1.83
C ILE A 15 0.82 11.28 -2.12
N LEU A 16 -0.02 11.17 -3.15
CA LEU A 16 -1.01 12.19 -3.53
C LEU A 16 -2.35 12.04 -2.79
N ASN A 17 -2.43 11.12 -1.83
CA ASN A 17 -3.62 10.79 -1.05
C ASN A 17 -4.89 10.61 -1.91
N LYS A 18 -4.74 9.95 -3.07
CA LYS A 18 -5.85 9.67 -3.96
C LYS A 18 -6.80 8.71 -3.26
N GLN A 19 -8.10 8.99 -3.38
CA GLN A 19 -9.12 8.05 -2.93
C GLN A 19 -9.34 7.00 -4.02
N TYR A 20 -9.26 5.74 -3.64
CA TYR A 20 -9.47 4.59 -4.51
C TYR A 20 -10.02 3.42 -3.70
N TYR A 21 -10.52 2.39 -4.37
CA TYR A 21 -10.88 1.11 -3.77
C TYR A 21 -9.76 0.10 -4.05
N SER A 22 -9.31 -0.61 -3.01
CA SER A 22 -8.32 -1.69 -3.16
C SER A 22 -8.91 -2.87 -3.92
N GLU A 23 -10.19 -3.15 -3.64
CA GLU A 23 -10.98 -4.17 -4.31
C GLU A 23 -12.38 -3.61 -4.50
N PHE A 24 -12.97 -3.94 -5.64
CA PHE A 24 -14.32 -3.55 -6.01
C PHE A 24 -15.02 -4.78 -6.59
N VAL A 25 -16.15 -5.15 -5.99
CA VAL A 25 -16.99 -6.27 -6.40
C VAL A 25 -18.35 -5.70 -6.79
N PRO A 26 -18.69 -5.71 -8.09
CA PRO A 26 -19.99 -5.26 -8.54
C PRO A 26 -21.09 -6.16 -7.97
N GLY A 27 -22.19 -5.56 -7.50
CA GLY A 27 -23.37 -6.27 -6.99
C GLY A 27 -23.91 -7.32 -7.96
N SER A 28 -23.83 -7.01 -9.25
CA SER A 28 -24.21 -7.91 -10.35
C SER A 28 -23.47 -9.25 -10.37
N THR A 29 -22.30 -9.34 -9.73
CA THR A 29 -21.48 -10.56 -9.68
C THR A 29 -22.01 -11.59 -8.68
N PHE A 30 -22.76 -11.15 -7.67
CA PHE A 30 -23.31 -12.00 -6.61
C PHE A 30 -24.83 -11.86 -6.45
N GLY A 31 -25.51 -11.25 -7.44
CA GLY A 31 -26.95 -11.06 -7.45
C GLY A 31 -27.46 -9.98 -6.48
N GLY A 32 -26.57 -9.12 -5.98
CA GLY A 32 -26.91 -7.99 -5.12
C GLY A 32 -27.20 -6.70 -5.90
N SER A 33 -27.98 -5.79 -5.30
CA SER A 33 -28.27 -4.45 -5.84
C SER A 33 -27.20 -3.41 -5.48
N ASP A 34 -26.34 -3.72 -4.52
CA ASP A 34 -25.31 -2.81 -4.00
C ASP A 34 -23.91 -3.29 -4.36
N ASP A 35 -23.06 -2.35 -4.74
CA ASP A 35 -21.64 -2.60 -5.00
C ASP A 35 -20.86 -2.63 -3.69
N PHE A 36 -19.91 -3.56 -3.59
CA PHE A 36 -19.06 -3.71 -2.42
C PHE A 36 -17.62 -3.39 -2.76
N GLY A 37 -16.89 -2.77 -1.83
CA GLY A 37 -15.47 -2.54 -2.03
C GLY A 37 -14.74 -2.15 -0.76
N TRP A 38 -13.46 -2.49 -0.72
CA TRP A 38 -12.57 -2.11 0.38
C TRP A 38 -11.87 -0.80 0.04
N ARG A 39 -11.95 0.18 0.95
CA ARG A 39 -11.27 1.46 0.74
C ARG A 39 -9.76 1.25 0.69
N GLY A 40 -9.13 1.86 -0.32
CA GLY A 40 -7.68 1.86 -0.47
C GLY A 40 -6.98 2.55 0.70
N GLN A 41 -5.69 2.23 0.86
CA GLN A 41 -4.89 2.77 1.96
C GLN A 41 -4.64 4.28 1.77
N PRO A 42 -4.65 5.08 2.85
CA PRO A 42 -4.33 6.50 2.78
C PRO A 42 -2.84 6.73 2.45
N ALA A 43 -2.46 7.98 2.21
CA ALA A 43 -1.05 8.35 2.08
C ALA A 43 -0.23 7.81 3.27
N THR A 44 0.76 6.97 2.96
CA THR A 44 1.57 6.26 3.95
C THR A 44 3.04 6.44 3.63
N TYR A 45 3.86 6.70 4.64
CA TYR A 45 5.29 6.90 4.51
C TYR A 45 6.03 5.99 5.48
N GLY A 46 7.22 5.56 5.11
CA GLY A 46 8.02 4.69 5.95
C GLY A 46 9.50 4.71 5.61
N THR A 47 10.26 4.13 6.53
CA THR A 47 11.69 3.88 6.35
C THR A 47 12.00 2.45 6.72
N THR A 48 12.95 1.85 6.02
CA THR A 48 13.42 0.49 6.25
C THR A 48 14.92 0.54 6.52
N VAL A 49 15.32 0.01 7.68
CA VAL A 49 16.72 -0.18 8.06
C VAL A 49 17.05 -1.66 7.97
N THR A 50 18.07 -2.02 7.21
CA THR A 50 18.52 -3.41 7.06
C THR A 50 19.98 -3.53 7.49
N VAL A 51 20.29 -4.53 8.32
CA VAL A 51 21.66 -4.88 8.73
C VAL A 51 21.93 -6.32 8.31
N LYS A 52 23.03 -6.55 7.58
CA LYS A 52 23.47 -7.86 7.10
C LYS A 52 24.75 -8.28 7.84
N PHE A 53 24.71 -9.44 8.50
CA PHE A 53 25.80 -9.96 9.32
C PHE A 53 26.71 -10.89 8.53
#